data_AF-A0A7V6CB87-F1
#
_entry.id   AF-A0A7V6CB87-F1
#
_cell.length_a   1.000
_cell.length_b   1.000
_cell.length_c   1.000
_cell.angle_alpha   90.00
_cell.angle_beta   90.00
_cell.angle_gamma   90.00
#
_symmetry.space_group_name_H-M   'P 1'
#
loop_
_entity.id
_entity.type
_entity.pdbx_description
1 polymer ?
#
loop_
_entity_poly.entity_id
_entity_poly.type
_entity_poly.pdbx_seq_one_letter_code
_entity_poly.pdbx_strand_id
1 'polypeptide(L)'
;AIFISPHKFLGGPGSSGVLVFNKRIYNATLPPTVAAGGTVDYVSPEDQDFIHDIEEREKAGTPGVLQTIKAALAFMVKDQLGVEAIEARETELLVRALSAWESRPGIEILGNPDPAKRIAIISFNIRSSSGSYLHPKFVTALLNDLFGIQSRAGCSCAGPYGHRLLNIDLDTSEQYRHWITKGFTGIKPGWCRVGMHFTMDDVEADYVIDAVSFIAEYGDRFLGCYDFDLHSGQWTHRQPTGIDEALSLDAALRARGCHQSALPPEEREPLYRRYLAEARDWAERLGADTTGGGGRLDGELGQLQFFELPR
;
A
#
# COMPACT_ATOMS: atom_id res chain seq x y z
N ALA A 1 -22.13 -10.70 10.10
CA ALA A 1 -21.21 -11.49 9.26
C ALA A 1 -19.83 -10.87 9.39
N ILE A 2 -18.78 -11.67 9.23
CA ILE A 2 -17.37 -11.27 9.21
C ILE A 2 -16.80 -11.84 7.92
N PHE A 3 -16.07 -11.03 7.15
CA PHE A 3 -15.33 -11.50 5.99
C PHE A 3 -13.86 -11.14 6.16
N ILE A 4 -12.99 -12.01 5.67
CA ILE A 4 -11.54 -11.80 5.77
C ILE A 4 -10.85 -12.36 4.54
N SER A 5 -9.78 -11.67 4.13
CA SER A 5 -8.92 -12.10 3.04
C SER A 5 -7.58 -12.57 3.62
N PRO A 6 -7.31 -13.89 3.67
CA PRO A 6 -6.13 -14.39 4.38
C PRO A 6 -4.80 -13.99 3.74
N HIS A 7 -4.78 -13.46 2.51
CA HIS A 7 -3.58 -12.84 1.92
C HIS A 7 -2.99 -11.67 2.73
N LYS A 8 -3.71 -11.19 3.76
CA LYS A 8 -3.23 -10.21 4.73
C LYS A 8 -2.41 -10.84 5.87
N PHE A 9 -2.40 -12.16 6.00
CA PHE A 9 -1.57 -12.90 6.95
C PHE A 9 -0.32 -13.45 6.26
N LEU A 10 0.73 -13.70 7.05
CA LEU A 10 1.93 -14.40 6.59
C LEU A 10 1.56 -15.76 5.98
N GLY A 11 2.12 -16.05 4.81
CA GLY A 11 1.83 -17.28 4.07
C GLY A 11 0.45 -17.32 3.38
N GLY A 12 -0.39 -16.30 3.55
CA GLY A 12 -1.73 -16.26 2.98
C GLY A 12 -1.89 -15.88 1.50
N PRO A 13 -0.94 -15.21 0.80
CA PRO A 13 -1.12 -14.89 -0.62
C PRO A 13 -1.47 -16.13 -1.48
N GLY A 14 -2.56 -16.05 -2.25
CA GLY A 14 -3.07 -17.18 -3.03
C GLY A 14 -4.03 -18.12 -2.28
N SER A 15 -4.41 -17.79 -1.04
CA SER A 15 -5.48 -18.47 -0.31
C SER A 15 -6.88 -18.05 -0.80
N SER A 16 -7.90 -18.81 -0.36
CA SER A 16 -9.30 -18.45 -0.55
C SER A 16 -9.72 -17.40 0.48
N GLY A 17 -10.76 -16.61 0.17
CA GLY A 17 -11.41 -15.73 1.15
C GLY A 17 -12.26 -16.53 2.14
N VAL A 18 -12.48 -15.99 3.32
CA VAL A 18 -13.31 -16.62 4.35
C VAL A 18 -14.46 -15.70 4.72
N LEU A 19 -15.68 -16.23 4.69
CA LEU A 19 -16.90 -15.57 5.12
C LEU A 19 -17.50 -16.38 6.28
N VAL A 20 -17.71 -15.73 7.42
CA VAL A 20 -18.36 -16.30 8.60
C VAL A 20 -19.62 -15.50 8.89
N PHE A 21 -20.75 -16.17 8.99
CA PHE A 21 -21.99 -15.51 9.36
C PHE A 21 -22.85 -16.37 10.27
N ASN A 22 -23.73 -15.69 11.03
CA ASN A 22 -24.69 -16.39 11.86
C ASN A 22 -25.79 -16.94 10.97
N LYS A 23 -25.99 -18.27 10.98
CA LYS A 23 -27.02 -18.96 10.19
C LYS A 23 -28.40 -18.33 10.23
N ARG A 24 -28.77 -17.61 11.30
CA ARG A 24 -30.07 -16.92 11.45
C ARG A 24 -30.35 -15.87 10.36
N ILE A 25 -29.31 -15.37 9.69
CA ILE A 25 -29.47 -14.37 8.62
C ILE A 25 -29.59 -15.02 7.23
N TYR A 26 -29.40 -16.34 7.14
CA TYR A 26 -29.50 -17.06 5.89
C TYR A 26 -30.95 -17.32 5.55
N ASN A 27 -31.38 -16.86 4.38
CA ASN A 27 -32.71 -17.18 3.87
C ASN A 27 -32.64 -18.39 2.95
N ALA A 28 -32.96 -19.58 3.48
CA ALA A 28 -32.93 -20.82 2.74
C ALA A 28 -33.95 -20.88 1.57
N THR A 29 -34.94 -19.98 1.54
CA THR A 29 -35.92 -19.90 0.44
C THR A 29 -35.36 -19.21 -0.81
N LEU A 30 -34.21 -18.54 -0.71
CA LEU A 30 -33.52 -17.95 -1.86
C LEU A 30 -32.51 -18.94 -2.42
N PRO A 31 -32.21 -18.91 -3.73
CA PRO A 31 -31.07 -19.62 -4.31
C PRO A 31 -29.73 -19.23 -3.63
N PRO A 32 -28.69 -20.07 -3.70
CA PRO A 32 -27.35 -19.68 -3.27
C PRO A 32 -26.84 -18.46 -4.04
N THR A 33 -25.81 -17.79 -3.52
CA THR A 33 -25.20 -16.62 -4.19
C THR A 33 -24.76 -16.94 -5.62
N VAL A 34 -24.23 -18.15 -5.82
CA VAL A 34 -23.88 -18.69 -7.13
C VAL A 34 -24.44 -20.09 -7.22
N ALA A 35 -25.39 -20.32 -8.13
CA ALA A 35 -25.94 -21.65 -8.40
C ALA A 35 -25.10 -22.35 -9.48
N ALA A 36 -24.55 -23.51 -9.15
CA ALA A 36 -23.79 -24.36 -10.08
C ALA A 36 -23.75 -25.82 -9.59
N GLY A 37 -23.04 -26.69 -10.32
CA GLY A 37 -22.67 -28.00 -9.80
C GLY A 37 -21.99 -27.88 -8.43
N GLY A 38 -22.28 -28.80 -7.51
CA GLY A 38 -21.81 -28.73 -6.13
C GLY A 38 -22.68 -27.90 -5.17
N THR A 39 -23.74 -27.25 -5.64
CA THR A 39 -24.69 -26.48 -4.78
C THR A 39 -26.09 -27.10 -4.70
N VAL A 40 -26.33 -28.15 -5.49
CA VAL A 40 -27.63 -28.77 -5.75
C VAL A 40 -27.61 -30.23 -5.34
N ASP A 41 -28.71 -30.69 -4.76
CA ASP A 41 -28.98 -32.11 -4.53
C ASP A 41 -29.58 -32.76 -5.78
N TYR A 42 -30.41 -32.01 -6.52
CA TYR A 42 -31.05 -32.48 -7.74
C TYR A 42 -31.29 -31.35 -8.73
N VAL A 43 -31.20 -31.66 -10.03
CA VAL A 43 -31.51 -30.74 -11.13
C VAL A 43 -32.25 -31.51 -12.22
N SER A 44 -33.34 -30.92 -12.70
CA SER A 44 -34.12 -31.37 -13.85
C SER A 44 -34.27 -30.22 -14.87
N PRO A 45 -34.85 -30.47 -16.05
CA PRO A 45 -35.16 -29.40 -16.99
C PRO A 45 -36.14 -28.34 -16.46
N GLU A 46 -36.92 -28.65 -15.42
CA GLU A 46 -38.01 -27.80 -14.92
C GLU A 46 -37.73 -27.22 -13.53
N ASP A 47 -36.96 -27.91 -12.69
CA ASP A 47 -36.69 -27.49 -11.30
C ASP A 47 -35.36 -28.02 -10.76
N GLN A 48 -34.93 -27.48 -9.61
CA GLN A 48 -33.73 -27.86 -8.88
C GLN A 48 -33.92 -27.78 -7.36
N ASP A 49 -33.32 -28.72 -6.66
CA ASP A 49 -33.23 -28.76 -5.21
C ASP A 49 -31.81 -28.36 -4.79
N PHE A 50 -31.70 -27.37 -3.90
CA PHE A 50 -30.41 -26.92 -3.37
C PHE A 50 -30.04 -27.65 -2.08
N ILE A 51 -28.74 -27.88 -1.88
CA ILE A 51 -28.18 -28.55 -0.70
C ILE A 51 -28.63 -27.86 0.59
N HIS A 52 -29.05 -28.62 1.60
CA HIS A 52 -29.50 -28.04 2.87
C HIS A 52 -28.36 -27.46 3.72
N ASP A 53 -27.16 -28.05 3.65
CA ASP A 53 -25.98 -27.50 4.33
C ASP A 53 -25.59 -26.16 3.70
N ILE A 54 -25.59 -25.12 4.53
CA ILE A 54 -25.38 -23.73 4.09
C ILE A 54 -23.96 -23.55 3.55
N GLU A 55 -22.96 -24.21 4.14
CA GLU A 55 -21.58 -24.02 3.71
C GLU A 55 -21.30 -24.69 2.37
N GLU A 56 -21.81 -25.90 2.14
CA GLU A 56 -21.70 -26.60 0.86
C GLU A 56 -22.49 -25.86 -0.22
N ARG A 57 -23.71 -25.41 0.11
CA ARG A 57 -24.57 -24.65 -0.80
C ARG A 57 -23.95 -23.35 -1.31
N GLU A 58 -23.06 -22.72 -0.55
CA GLU A 58 -22.36 -21.49 -0.96
C GLU A 58 -20.95 -21.74 -1.57
N LYS A 59 -20.57 -23.00 -1.83
CA LYS A 59 -19.28 -23.38 -2.44
C LYS A 59 -19.50 -23.95 -3.85
N ALA A 60 -19.94 -23.09 -4.77
CA ALA A 60 -20.20 -23.47 -6.15
C ALA A 60 -18.96 -24.02 -6.89
N GLY A 61 -19.16 -25.14 -7.59
CA GLY A 61 -18.13 -25.82 -8.36
C GLY A 61 -17.10 -26.54 -7.49
N THR A 62 -15.95 -26.87 -8.10
CA THR A 62 -14.82 -27.42 -7.34
C THR A 62 -14.23 -26.31 -6.48
N PRO A 63 -14.25 -26.43 -5.13
CA PRO A 63 -13.67 -25.40 -4.28
C PRO A 63 -12.16 -25.35 -4.47
N GLY A 64 -11.56 -24.20 -4.14
CA GLY A 64 -10.12 -24.03 -4.11
C GLY A 64 -9.47 -24.84 -2.98
N VAL A 65 -9.39 -26.17 -3.10
CA VAL A 65 -8.93 -27.09 -2.03
C VAL A 65 -7.58 -26.64 -1.46
N LEU A 66 -6.58 -26.43 -2.33
CA LEU A 66 -5.25 -25.95 -1.92
C LEU A 66 -5.31 -24.53 -1.33
N GLN A 67 -6.19 -23.68 -1.85
CA GLN A 67 -6.37 -22.32 -1.36
C GLN A 67 -6.94 -22.29 0.06
N THR A 68 -7.87 -23.20 0.36
CA THR A 68 -8.47 -23.37 1.70
C THR A 68 -7.47 -23.98 2.69
N ILE A 69 -6.69 -24.98 2.27
CA ILE A 69 -5.59 -25.51 3.10
C ILE A 69 -4.59 -24.38 3.41
N LYS A 70 -4.23 -23.57 2.41
CA LYS A 70 -3.32 -22.43 2.58
C LYS A 70 -3.90 -21.37 3.53
N ALA A 71 -5.21 -21.10 3.46
CA ALA A 71 -5.88 -20.22 4.42
C ALA A 71 -5.73 -20.74 5.85
N ALA A 72 -6.00 -22.03 6.08
CA ALA A 72 -5.85 -22.65 7.40
C ALA A 72 -4.41 -22.56 7.92
N LEU A 73 -3.42 -22.85 7.09
CA LEU A 73 -2.00 -22.73 7.46
C LEU A 73 -1.60 -21.30 7.82
N ALA A 74 -2.10 -20.28 7.10
CA ALA A 74 -1.82 -18.88 7.43
C ALA A 74 -2.37 -18.49 8.81
N PHE A 75 -3.57 -18.98 9.16
CA PHE A 75 -4.12 -18.80 10.51
C PHE A 75 -3.32 -19.58 11.57
N MET A 76 -2.89 -20.80 11.29
CA MET A 76 -2.05 -21.58 12.22
C MET A 76 -0.73 -20.86 12.51
N VAL A 77 -0.09 -20.24 11.52
CA VAL A 77 1.13 -19.43 11.71
C VAL A 77 0.82 -18.25 12.64
N LYS A 78 -0.27 -17.51 12.38
CA LYS A 78 -0.68 -16.40 13.25
C LYS A 78 -0.92 -16.87 14.69
N ASP A 79 -1.60 -18.00 14.88
CA ASP A 79 -1.92 -18.51 16.21
C ASP A 79 -0.68 -19.00 16.97
N GLN A 80 0.32 -19.54 16.26
CA GLN A 80 1.63 -19.87 16.85
C GLN A 80 2.41 -18.63 17.30
N LEU A 81 2.29 -17.51 16.59
CA LEU A 81 2.92 -16.24 16.97
C LEU A 81 2.21 -15.59 18.17
N GLY A 82 0.89 -15.74 18.26
CA GLY A 82 0.05 -15.13 19.30
C GLY A 82 -0.40 -13.71 18.93
N VAL A 83 -1.68 -13.41 19.15
CA VAL A 83 -2.27 -12.11 18.78
C VAL A 83 -1.69 -10.98 19.64
N GLU A 84 -1.52 -11.23 20.92
CA GLU A 84 -1.02 -10.26 21.89
C GLU A 84 0.42 -9.86 21.59
N ALA A 85 1.25 -10.80 21.15
CA ALA A 85 2.62 -10.54 20.74
C ALA A 85 2.69 -9.69 19.45
N ILE A 86 1.83 -10.02 18.47
CA ILE A 86 1.68 -9.24 17.24
C ILE A 86 1.25 -7.81 17.56
N GLU A 87 0.18 -7.64 18.33
CA GLU A 87 -0.36 -6.32 18.70
C GLU A 87 0.66 -5.49 19.51
N ALA A 88 1.37 -6.11 20.45
CA ALA A 88 2.41 -5.44 21.22
C ALA A 88 3.53 -4.91 20.31
N ARG A 89 4.01 -5.74 19.36
CA ARG A 89 5.07 -5.36 18.44
C ARG A 89 4.62 -4.29 17.45
N GLU A 90 3.43 -4.42 16.86
CA GLU A 90 2.88 -3.40 15.98
C GLU A 90 2.67 -2.06 16.70
N THR A 91 2.20 -2.10 17.95
CA THR A 91 2.02 -0.90 18.78
C THR A 91 3.35 -0.23 19.08
N GLU A 92 4.37 -1.00 19.47
CA GLU A 92 5.72 -0.49 19.71
C GLU A 92 6.27 0.25 18.48
N LEU A 93 6.23 -0.39 17.31
CA LEU A 93 6.73 0.19 16.07
C LEU A 93 5.93 1.41 15.61
N LEU A 94 4.60 1.38 15.79
CA LEU A 94 3.74 2.52 15.51
C LEU A 94 4.10 3.73 16.38
N VAL A 95 4.25 3.53 17.70
CA VAL A 95 4.65 4.60 18.63
C VAL A 95 5.99 5.17 18.23
N ARG A 96 6.98 4.31 17.95
CA ARG A 96 8.32 4.70 17.50
C ARG A 96 8.27 5.62 16.28
N ALA A 97 7.51 5.24 15.25
CA ALA A 97 7.37 6.02 14.03
C ALA A 97 6.66 7.35 14.25
N LEU A 98 5.54 7.35 15.00
CA LEU A 98 4.81 8.59 15.29
C LEU A 98 5.65 9.57 16.10
N SER A 99 6.37 9.10 17.12
CA SER A 99 7.27 9.95 17.92
C SER A 99 8.41 10.54 17.10
N ALA A 100 8.98 9.78 16.17
CA ALA A 100 10.05 10.27 15.29
C ALA A 100 9.57 11.34 14.30
N TRP A 101 8.29 11.30 13.91
CA TRP A 101 7.71 12.23 12.94
C TRP A 101 6.97 13.41 13.57
N GLU A 102 6.57 13.33 14.84
CA GLU A 102 5.83 14.40 15.55
C GLU A 102 6.54 15.76 15.52
N SER A 103 7.88 15.76 15.58
CA SER A 103 8.70 16.97 15.54
C SER A 103 8.96 17.53 14.14
N ARG A 104 8.45 16.89 13.08
CA ARG A 104 8.77 17.21 11.68
C ARG A 104 7.58 17.89 10.99
N PRO A 105 7.57 19.23 10.86
CA PRO A 105 6.43 19.96 10.28
C PRO A 105 6.20 19.64 8.79
N GLY A 106 7.21 19.09 8.10
CA GLY A 106 7.09 18.63 6.72
C GLY A 106 6.25 17.35 6.57
N ILE A 107 5.96 16.63 7.64
CA ILE A 107 5.18 15.38 7.61
C ILE A 107 3.78 15.66 8.16
N GLU A 108 2.77 15.53 7.30
CA GLU A 108 1.37 15.59 7.69
C GLU A 108 0.81 14.19 7.82
N ILE A 109 0.64 13.72 9.06
CA ILE A 109 0.05 12.40 9.35
C ILE A 109 -1.47 12.49 9.25
N LEU A 110 -2.06 11.57 8.49
CA LEU A 110 -3.50 11.49 8.30
C LEU A 110 -4.16 10.49 9.25
N GLY A 111 -5.41 10.81 9.62
CA GLY A 111 -6.24 10.00 10.51
C GLY A 111 -6.03 10.34 11.99
N ASN A 112 -6.37 9.40 12.87
CA ASN A 112 -6.28 9.60 14.31
C ASN A 112 -4.82 9.67 14.77
N PRO A 113 -4.38 10.72 15.48
CA PRO A 113 -3.00 10.82 15.98
C PRO A 113 -2.72 9.86 17.16
N ASP A 114 -3.76 9.37 17.84
CA ASP A 114 -3.64 8.47 18.98
C ASP A 114 -3.19 7.06 18.54
N PRO A 115 -1.97 6.59 18.89
CA PRO A 115 -1.49 5.27 18.52
C PRO A 115 -2.39 4.15 19.06
N ALA A 116 -3.07 4.34 20.19
CA ALA A 116 -3.95 3.32 20.78
C ALA A 116 -5.27 3.14 20.01
N LYS A 117 -5.58 4.02 19.05
CA LYS A 117 -6.82 4.02 18.26
C LYS A 117 -6.60 3.80 16.78
N ARG A 118 -5.45 3.22 16.41
CA ARG A 118 -5.14 2.88 15.02
C ARG A 118 -4.26 1.64 14.96
N ILE A 119 -4.31 0.95 13.83
CA ILE A 119 -3.36 -0.12 13.49
C ILE A 119 -2.05 0.49 12.98
N ALA A 120 -0.99 -0.32 12.92
CA ALA A 120 0.37 0.06 12.51
C ALA A 120 0.53 0.34 11.00
N ILE A 121 -0.40 1.10 10.44
CA ILE A 121 -0.40 1.58 9.06
C ILE A 121 -0.53 3.10 9.08
N ILE A 122 0.49 3.79 8.60
CA ILE A 122 0.61 5.24 8.73
C ILE A 122 0.48 5.87 7.36
N SER A 123 -0.56 6.68 7.21
CA SER A 123 -0.86 7.45 6.00
C SER A 123 -0.39 8.87 6.20
N PHE A 124 0.35 9.43 5.24
CA PHE A 124 0.96 10.75 5.38
C PHE A 124 1.12 11.46 4.04
N ASN A 125 1.18 12.78 4.11
CA ASN A 125 1.59 13.67 3.03
C ASN A 125 2.89 14.38 3.43
N ILE A 126 3.69 14.76 2.43
CA ILE A 126 4.93 15.50 2.63
C ILE A 126 4.75 16.91 2.06
N ARG A 127 5.03 17.93 2.88
CA ARG A 127 5.11 19.32 2.42
C ARG A 127 6.51 19.62 1.93
N SER A 128 6.63 20.28 0.78
CA SER A 128 7.89 20.78 0.26
C SER A 128 8.32 22.06 0.96
N SER A 129 9.55 22.52 0.70
CA SER A 129 10.06 23.80 1.21
C SER A 129 9.25 25.02 0.73
N SER A 130 8.50 24.92 -0.38
CA SER A 130 7.61 26.01 -0.84
C SER A 130 6.28 26.09 -0.07
N GLY A 131 5.95 25.08 0.73
CA GLY A 131 4.68 24.95 1.43
C GLY A 131 3.60 24.18 0.67
N SER A 132 3.83 23.84 -0.60
CA SER A 132 3.00 22.89 -1.36
C SER A 132 3.26 21.44 -0.93
N TYR A 133 2.58 20.46 -1.52
CA TYR A 133 2.85 19.05 -1.26
C TYR A 133 3.78 18.43 -2.31
N LEU A 134 4.54 17.42 -1.91
CA LEU A 134 5.08 16.45 -2.86
C LEU A 134 3.96 15.51 -3.30
N HIS A 135 3.93 15.18 -4.59
CA HIS A 135 2.93 14.25 -5.11
C HIS A 135 3.06 12.88 -4.42
N PRO A 136 1.98 12.26 -3.92
CA PRO A 136 2.08 11.00 -3.17
C PRO A 136 2.81 9.87 -3.91
N LYS A 137 2.60 9.75 -5.23
CA LYS A 137 3.34 8.76 -6.04
C LYS A 137 4.81 9.13 -6.26
N PHE A 138 5.16 10.41 -6.18
CA PHE A 138 6.56 10.84 -6.20
C PHE A 138 7.27 10.41 -4.92
N VAL A 139 6.63 10.61 -3.77
CA VAL A 139 7.12 10.11 -2.46
C VAL A 139 7.35 8.59 -2.51
N THR A 140 6.43 7.82 -3.10
CA THR A 140 6.63 6.38 -3.23
C THR A 140 7.75 6.00 -4.19
N ALA A 141 7.96 6.79 -5.26
CA ALA A 141 9.08 6.59 -6.18
C ALA A 141 10.41 6.85 -5.49
N LEU A 142 10.53 7.94 -4.72
CA LEU A 142 11.74 8.23 -3.93
C LEU A 142 12.03 7.14 -2.88
N LEU A 143 11.01 6.66 -2.17
CA LEU A 143 11.16 5.54 -1.22
C LEU A 143 11.72 4.29 -1.91
N ASN A 144 11.24 3.98 -3.11
CA ASN A 144 11.71 2.83 -3.88
C ASN A 144 13.13 3.05 -4.43
N ASP A 145 13.35 4.15 -5.13
CA ASP A 145 14.54 4.36 -5.95
C ASP A 145 15.78 4.69 -5.11
N LEU A 146 15.61 5.43 -4.01
CA LEU A 146 16.72 5.80 -3.12
C LEU A 146 16.98 4.74 -2.04
N PHE A 147 15.93 4.05 -1.57
CA PHE A 147 16.03 3.24 -0.36
C PHE A 147 15.60 1.78 -0.53
N GLY A 148 15.03 1.40 -1.69
CA GLY A 148 14.47 0.07 -1.90
C GLY A 148 13.20 -0.21 -1.09
N ILE A 149 12.53 0.83 -0.58
CA ILE A 149 11.37 0.71 0.30
C ILE A 149 10.08 0.74 -0.53
N GLN A 150 9.35 -0.37 -0.48
CA GLN A 150 8.05 -0.49 -1.13
C GLN A 150 6.95 0.15 -0.30
N SER A 151 6.32 1.17 -0.85
CA SER A 151 5.17 1.86 -0.27
C SER A 151 4.03 1.95 -1.27
N ARG A 152 2.89 2.53 -0.88
CA ARG A 152 1.75 2.75 -1.80
C ARG A 152 1.20 4.14 -1.66
N ALA A 153 0.71 4.67 -2.79
CA ALA A 153 0.06 5.97 -2.87
C ALA A 153 -1.37 5.90 -3.43
N GLY A 154 -2.21 6.83 -3.01
CA GLY A 154 -3.60 7.01 -3.45
C GLY A 154 -4.61 6.94 -2.31
N CYS A 155 -5.91 6.90 -2.61
CA CYS A 155 -6.97 6.91 -1.59
C CYS A 155 -7.21 5.56 -0.88
N SER A 156 -6.30 4.58 -0.99
CA SER A 156 -6.40 3.28 -0.29
C SER A 156 -7.74 2.52 -0.45
N CYS A 157 -8.36 2.58 -1.64
CA CYS A 157 -9.72 2.05 -1.89
C CYS A 157 -10.83 2.66 -0.99
N ALA A 158 -10.58 3.83 -0.43
CA ALA A 158 -11.46 4.53 0.51
C ALA A 158 -11.80 5.95 -0.01
N GLY A 159 -12.17 6.06 -1.29
CA GLY A 159 -12.41 7.36 -1.97
C GLY A 159 -13.26 8.35 -1.16
N PRO A 160 -14.47 7.99 -0.69
CA PRO A 160 -15.30 8.89 0.12
C PRO A 160 -14.65 9.35 1.43
N TYR A 161 -13.88 8.47 2.09
CA TYR A 161 -13.12 8.85 3.28
C TYR A 161 -11.94 9.77 2.94
N GLY A 162 -11.28 9.52 1.80
CA GLY A 162 -10.22 10.39 1.29
C GLY A 162 -10.69 11.80 1.02
N HIS A 163 -11.91 11.98 0.48
CA HIS A 163 -12.47 13.32 0.27
C HIS A 163 -12.68 14.06 1.60
N ARG A 164 -13.14 13.35 2.65
CA ARG A 164 -13.26 13.94 3.99
C ARG A 164 -11.90 14.29 4.60
N LEU A 165 -10.91 13.41 4.47
CA LEU A 165 -9.57 13.63 5.01
C LEU A 165 -8.83 14.79 4.34
N LEU A 166 -9.04 14.97 3.04
CA LEU A 166 -8.35 15.97 2.22
C LEU A 166 -9.20 17.24 2.02
N ASN A 167 -10.32 17.38 2.74
CA ASN A 167 -11.25 18.51 2.63
C ASN A 167 -11.72 18.80 1.20
N ILE A 168 -12.02 17.75 0.44
CA ILE A 168 -12.53 17.84 -0.93
C ILE A 168 -14.06 17.85 -0.88
N ASP A 169 -14.65 18.99 -1.23
CA ASP A 169 -16.10 19.15 -1.37
C ASP A 169 -16.65 18.50 -2.66
N LEU A 170 -17.97 18.54 -2.81
CA LEU A 170 -18.64 17.93 -3.96
C LEU A 170 -18.24 18.60 -5.28
N ASP A 171 -18.12 19.93 -5.29
CA ASP A 171 -17.80 20.67 -6.50
C ASP A 171 -16.38 20.36 -6.98
N THR A 172 -15.41 20.35 -6.06
CA THR A 172 -14.02 19.97 -6.35
C THR A 172 -13.92 18.49 -6.74
N SER A 173 -14.69 17.61 -6.09
CA SER A 173 -14.80 16.19 -6.46
C SER A 173 -15.27 16.00 -7.90
N GLU A 174 -16.28 16.75 -8.33
CA GLU A 174 -16.81 16.69 -9.71
C GLU A 174 -15.81 17.24 -10.73
N GLN A 175 -15.03 18.27 -10.37
CA GLN A 175 -13.93 18.77 -11.20
C GLN A 175 -12.83 17.70 -11.35
N TYR A 176 -12.43 17.02 -10.28
CA TYR A 176 -11.53 15.87 -10.37
C TYR A 176 -12.11 14.78 -11.27
N ARG A 177 -13.39 14.40 -11.09
CA ARG A 177 -14.06 13.39 -11.91
C ARG A 177 -14.02 13.75 -13.39
N HIS A 178 -14.34 14.99 -13.73
CA HIS A 178 -14.32 15.50 -15.09
C HIS A 178 -12.98 15.23 -15.80
N TRP A 179 -11.87 15.65 -15.19
CA TRP A 179 -10.54 15.47 -15.78
C TRP A 179 -10.04 14.03 -15.75
N ILE A 180 -10.30 13.29 -14.67
CA ILE A 180 -9.92 11.88 -14.56
C ILE A 180 -10.62 11.03 -15.63
N THR A 181 -11.89 11.30 -15.95
CA THR A 181 -12.60 10.57 -17.03
C THR A 181 -12.06 10.87 -18.43
N LYS A 182 -11.34 11.98 -18.61
CA LYS A 182 -10.61 12.30 -19.84
C LYS A 182 -9.19 11.72 -19.88
N GLY A 183 -8.82 10.92 -18.87
CA GLY A 183 -7.53 10.25 -18.81
C GLY A 183 -6.43 11.05 -18.12
N PHE A 184 -6.72 12.16 -17.44
CA PHE A 184 -5.74 12.89 -16.64
C PHE A 184 -5.74 12.35 -15.20
N THR A 185 -5.14 11.18 -14.98
CA THR A 185 -5.19 10.53 -13.66
C THR A 185 -4.11 10.98 -12.69
N GLY A 186 -3.14 11.77 -13.16
CA GLY A 186 -2.07 12.33 -12.33
C GLY A 186 -2.52 13.38 -11.32
N ILE A 187 -3.68 14.00 -11.51
CA ILE A 187 -4.26 14.91 -10.52
C ILE A 187 -5.02 14.19 -9.40
N LYS A 188 -5.07 12.86 -9.40
CA LYS A 188 -5.83 12.10 -8.38
C LYS A 188 -5.27 12.41 -7.00
N PRO A 189 -6.09 12.97 -6.09
CA PRO A 189 -5.67 13.23 -4.72
C PRO A 189 -5.44 11.91 -3.98
N GLY A 190 -4.68 11.97 -2.89
CA GLY A 190 -4.38 10.80 -2.07
C GLY A 190 -3.24 11.08 -1.10
N TRP A 191 -2.65 10.01 -0.58
CA TRP A 191 -1.54 10.06 0.38
C TRP A 191 -0.56 8.93 0.13
N CYS A 192 0.65 9.05 0.66
CA CYS A 192 1.60 7.94 0.77
C CYS A 192 1.28 7.13 2.03
N ARG A 193 1.61 5.85 2.03
CA ARG A 193 1.39 4.97 3.19
C ARG A 193 2.51 3.94 3.32
N VAL A 194 2.98 3.80 4.55
CA VAL A 194 3.86 2.72 5.00
C VAL A 194 3.17 1.92 6.11
N GLY A 195 3.55 0.67 6.28
CA GLY A 195 3.08 -0.20 7.36
C GLY A 195 4.25 -0.69 8.18
N MET A 196 4.11 -0.67 9.50
CA MET A 196 5.06 -1.27 10.42
C MET A 196 4.55 -2.66 10.78
N HIS A 197 5.08 -3.67 10.08
CA HIS A 197 4.62 -5.05 10.24
C HIS A 197 5.35 -5.70 11.43
N PHE A 198 4.66 -6.56 12.19
CA PHE A 198 5.24 -7.20 13.39
C PHE A 198 6.49 -8.07 13.12
N THR A 199 6.77 -8.43 11.87
CA THR A 199 7.99 -9.18 11.50
C THR A 199 9.21 -8.30 11.33
N MET A 200 9.04 -6.97 11.25
CA MET A 200 10.17 -6.04 11.14
C MET A 200 10.91 -6.00 12.46
N ASP A 201 12.23 -6.11 12.40
CA ASP A 201 13.07 -5.76 13.53
C ASP A 201 13.30 -4.24 13.62
N ASP A 202 13.99 -3.81 14.67
CA ASP A 202 14.23 -2.39 14.92
C ASP A 202 15.09 -1.75 13.82
N VAL A 203 16.03 -2.49 13.23
CA VAL A 203 16.91 -1.99 12.16
C VAL A 203 16.11 -1.69 10.89
N GLU A 204 15.19 -2.56 10.50
CA GLU A 204 14.27 -2.32 9.37
C GLU A 204 13.28 -1.19 9.66
N ALA A 205 12.68 -1.18 10.85
CA ALA A 205 11.70 -0.16 11.22
C ALA A 205 12.34 1.24 11.26
N ASP A 206 13.51 1.37 11.88
CA ASP A 206 14.24 2.64 11.97
C ASP A 206 14.69 3.11 10.58
N TYR A 207 15.10 2.20 9.69
CA TYR A 207 15.42 2.56 8.30
C TYR A 207 14.23 3.13 7.53
N VAL A 208 13.03 2.55 7.69
CA VAL A 208 11.80 3.10 7.07
C VAL A 208 11.45 4.46 7.68
N ILE A 209 11.57 4.61 9.00
CA ILE A 209 11.32 5.86 9.71
C ILE A 209 12.27 6.96 9.22
N ASP A 210 13.56 6.64 9.07
CA ASP A 210 14.61 7.53 8.62
C ASP A 210 14.49 7.89 7.13
N ALA A 211 14.04 6.96 6.28
CA ALA A 211 13.81 7.22 4.87
C ALA A 211 12.63 8.19 4.63
N VAL A 212 11.51 8.01 5.35
CA VAL A 212 10.37 8.94 5.29
C VAL A 212 10.80 10.32 5.82
N SER A 213 11.52 10.31 6.93
CA SER A 213 12.16 11.47 7.54
C SER A 213 13.08 12.23 6.58
N PHE A 214 13.90 11.51 5.80
CA PHE A 214 14.76 12.06 4.76
C PHE A 214 13.95 12.73 3.66
N ILE A 215 12.91 12.06 3.14
CA ILE A 215 12.09 12.61 2.05
C ILE A 215 11.35 13.86 2.52
N ALA A 216 10.93 13.90 3.78
CA ALA A 216 10.32 15.09 4.37
C ALA A 216 11.24 16.31 4.41
N GLU A 217 12.55 16.07 4.51
CA GLU A 217 13.57 17.13 4.64
C GLU A 217 14.19 17.53 3.29
N TYR A 218 14.33 16.57 2.37
CA TYR A 218 15.11 16.74 1.13
C TYR A 218 14.38 16.35 -0.16
N GLY A 219 13.16 15.79 -0.08
CA GLY A 219 12.50 15.15 -1.21
C GLY A 219 12.21 16.08 -2.39
N ASP A 220 11.95 17.36 -2.13
CA ASP A 220 11.71 18.37 -3.17
C ASP A 220 12.94 18.63 -4.07
N ARG A 221 14.15 18.49 -3.53
CA ARG A 221 15.40 18.63 -4.29
C ARG A 221 15.52 17.63 -5.43
N PHE A 222 14.87 16.48 -5.31
CA PHE A 222 14.90 15.42 -6.31
C PHE A 222 13.90 15.63 -7.45
N LEU A 223 13.00 16.61 -7.39
CA LEU A 223 11.97 16.80 -8.43
C LEU A 223 12.59 16.89 -9.84
N GLY A 224 13.68 17.64 -9.98
CA GLY A 224 14.38 17.81 -11.27
C GLY A 224 15.02 16.55 -11.84
N CYS A 225 15.09 15.47 -11.07
CA CYS A 225 15.60 14.16 -11.51
C CYS A 225 14.52 13.28 -12.14
N TYR A 226 13.25 13.68 -12.09
CA TYR A 226 12.12 12.86 -12.51
C TYR A 226 11.25 13.56 -13.56
N ASP A 227 10.64 12.74 -14.41
CA ASP A 227 9.54 13.15 -15.28
C ASP A 227 8.21 12.69 -14.70
N PHE A 228 7.18 13.53 -14.88
CA PHE A 228 5.81 13.24 -14.45
C PHE A 228 4.89 13.10 -15.66
N ASP A 229 4.22 11.95 -15.77
CA ASP A 229 3.16 11.75 -16.74
C ASP A 229 1.80 12.10 -16.12
N LEU A 230 1.22 13.22 -16.54
CA LEU A 230 -0.08 13.68 -16.07
C LEU A 230 -1.23 12.70 -16.40
N HIS A 231 -1.12 11.88 -17.44
CA HIS A 231 -2.16 10.95 -17.82
C HIS A 231 -2.22 9.73 -16.88
N SER A 232 -1.08 9.13 -16.58
CA SER A 232 -1.00 7.95 -15.69
C SER A 232 -0.73 8.29 -14.22
N GLY A 233 -0.24 9.50 -13.95
CA GLY A 233 0.32 9.93 -12.68
C GLY A 233 1.64 9.26 -12.32
N GLN A 234 2.32 8.60 -13.27
CA GLN A 234 3.59 7.94 -13.02
C GLN A 234 4.73 8.95 -12.90
N TRP A 235 5.69 8.62 -12.05
CA TRP A 235 6.94 9.36 -11.88
C TRP A 235 8.08 8.42 -12.26
N THR A 236 8.91 8.85 -13.19
CA THR A 236 10.03 8.04 -13.72
C THR A 236 11.31 8.84 -13.62
N HIS A 237 12.37 8.23 -13.07
CA HIS A 237 13.68 8.87 -13.05
C HIS A 237 14.13 9.15 -14.50
N ARG A 238 14.67 10.35 -14.77
CA ARG A 238 15.11 10.79 -16.12
C ARG A 238 16.25 9.93 -16.70
N GLN A 239 17.01 9.29 -15.81
CA GLN A 239 18.11 8.38 -16.16
C GLN A 239 17.93 7.07 -15.39
N PRO A 240 16.94 6.23 -15.72
CA PRO A 240 16.71 5.01 -14.98
C PRO A 240 17.80 4.00 -15.32
N THR A 241 18.38 3.38 -14.31
CA THR A 241 19.23 2.19 -14.51
C THR A 241 18.32 0.97 -14.70
N GLY A 242 18.65 0.11 -15.67
CA GLY A 242 17.90 -1.11 -15.90
C GLY A 242 18.04 -2.08 -14.73
N ILE A 243 17.02 -2.93 -14.52
CA ILE A 243 17.13 -4.09 -13.64
C ILE A 243 17.94 -5.15 -14.40
N ASP A 244 19.10 -5.53 -13.85
CA ASP A 244 20.02 -6.49 -14.48
C ASP A 244 19.54 -7.97 -14.34
N GLU A 245 18.44 -8.18 -13.61
CA GLU A 245 17.88 -9.52 -13.38
C GLU A 245 16.84 -9.91 -14.44
N ALA A 246 17.14 -10.99 -15.17
CA ALA A 246 16.21 -11.62 -16.09
C ALA A 246 15.12 -12.40 -15.31
N LEU A 247 13.96 -11.77 -15.10
CA LEU A 247 12.74 -12.44 -14.60
C LEU A 247 12.08 -13.29 -15.70
N SER A 248 12.77 -14.33 -16.18
CA SER A 248 12.27 -15.24 -17.22
C SER A 248 11.74 -16.55 -16.63
N LEU A 249 10.85 -17.22 -17.37
CA LEU A 249 10.37 -18.56 -17.01
C LEU A 249 11.54 -19.55 -16.91
N ASP A 250 12.52 -19.46 -17.80
CA ASP A 250 13.72 -20.31 -17.76
C ASP A 250 14.60 -20.03 -16.52
N ALA A 251 14.68 -18.78 -16.06
CA ALA A 251 15.34 -18.46 -14.81
C ALA A 251 14.58 -19.06 -13.63
N ALA A 252 13.25 -18.94 -13.60
CA ALA A 252 12.41 -19.53 -12.57
C ALA A 252 12.50 -21.07 -12.51
N LEU A 253 12.54 -21.74 -13.67
CA LEU A 253 12.68 -23.21 -13.75
C LEU A 253 14.08 -23.70 -13.35
N ARG A 254 15.12 -22.86 -13.54
CA ARG A 254 16.50 -23.16 -13.12
C ARG A 254 16.77 -22.81 -11.66
N ALA A 255 15.96 -21.95 -11.05
CA ALA A 255 16.09 -21.62 -9.65
C ALA A 255 15.99 -22.89 -8.79
N ARG A 256 17.02 -23.12 -7.97
CA ARG A 256 17.13 -24.28 -7.08
C ARG A 256 17.24 -23.79 -5.65
N GLY A 257 16.39 -24.30 -4.77
CA GLY A 257 16.33 -23.89 -3.37
C GLY A 257 15.62 -22.55 -3.17
N CYS A 258 15.15 -22.34 -1.94
CA CYS A 258 14.75 -21.02 -1.46
C CYS A 258 15.75 -20.70 -0.35
N HIS A 259 16.73 -19.84 -0.65
CA HIS A 259 17.69 -19.39 0.35
C HIS A 259 17.09 -18.18 1.07
N GLN A 260 17.30 -18.10 2.38
CA GLN A 260 16.98 -16.90 3.13
C GLN A 260 17.82 -15.75 2.55
N SER A 261 17.14 -14.77 1.95
CA SER A 261 17.78 -13.58 1.36
C SER A 261 17.93 -12.43 2.36
N ALA A 262 17.27 -12.53 3.52
CA ALA A 262 17.35 -11.52 4.56
C ALA A 262 18.73 -11.58 5.24
N LEU A 263 19.55 -10.55 4.99
CA LEU A 263 20.82 -10.32 5.67
C LEU A 263 20.58 -10.14 7.18
N PRO A 264 21.50 -10.56 8.04
CA PRO A 264 21.36 -10.38 9.48
C PRO A 264 21.50 -8.89 9.88
N PRO A 265 21.01 -8.47 11.06
CA PRO A 265 21.03 -7.06 11.48
C PRO A 265 22.42 -6.40 11.42
N GLU A 266 23.47 -7.12 11.81
CA GLU A 266 24.86 -6.65 11.80
C GLU A 266 25.39 -6.30 10.40
N GLU A 267 24.81 -6.89 9.36
CA GLU A 267 25.11 -6.58 7.96
C GLU A 267 24.16 -5.50 7.40
N ARG A 268 22.88 -5.52 7.79
CA ARG A 268 21.89 -4.54 7.33
C ARG A 268 22.15 -3.14 7.88
N GLU A 269 22.44 -3.01 9.16
CA GLU A 269 22.62 -1.71 9.82
C GLU A 269 23.68 -0.82 9.13
N PRO A 270 24.93 -1.28 8.86
CA PRO A 270 25.90 -0.47 8.15
C PRO A 270 25.49 -0.18 6.70
N LEU A 271 24.78 -1.10 6.02
CA LEU A 271 24.26 -0.87 4.67
C LEU A 271 23.21 0.24 4.64
N TYR A 272 22.22 0.17 5.53
CA TYR A 272 21.17 1.18 5.66
C TYR A 272 21.73 2.56 6.01
N ARG A 273 22.68 2.62 6.95
CA ARG A 273 23.40 3.86 7.27
C ARG A 273 24.12 4.43 6.05
N ARG A 274 24.78 3.57 5.26
CA ARG A 274 25.45 3.97 4.02
C ARG A 274 24.45 4.50 2.99
N TYR A 275 23.33 3.82 2.75
CA TYR A 275 22.31 4.27 1.79
C TYR A 275 21.71 5.62 2.18
N LEU A 276 21.42 5.83 3.47
CA LEU A 276 20.98 7.14 3.98
C LEU A 276 22.05 8.23 3.79
N ALA A 277 23.33 7.92 4.00
CA ALA A 277 24.43 8.85 3.77
C ALA A 277 24.58 9.19 2.27
N GLU A 278 24.56 8.20 1.39
CA GLU A 278 24.61 8.40 -0.06
C GLU A 278 23.43 9.26 -0.56
N ALA A 279 22.23 9.02 -0.04
CA ALA A 279 21.06 9.84 -0.37
C ALA A 279 21.24 11.30 0.10
N ARG A 280 21.82 11.53 1.29
CA ARG A 280 22.15 12.88 1.78
C ARG A 280 23.19 13.56 0.90
N ASP A 281 24.26 12.88 0.51
CA ASP A 281 25.26 13.42 -0.41
C ASP A 281 24.62 13.85 -1.74
N TRP A 282 23.67 13.07 -2.26
CA TRP A 282 22.90 13.46 -3.46
C TRP A 282 22.03 14.69 -3.21
N ALA A 283 21.29 14.73 -2.11
CA ALA A 283 20.47 15.89 -1.75
C ALA A 283 21.29 17.18 -1.57
N GLU A 284 22.52 17.08 -1.06
CA GLU A 284 23.45 18.20 -0.93
C GLU A 284 23.99 18.67 -2.29
N ARG A 285 24.32 17.73 -3.19
CA ARG A 285 24.78 18.05 -4.56
C ARG A 285 23.71 18.72 -5.41
N LEU A 286 22.46 18.27 -5.27
CA LEU A 286 21.32 18.92 -5.91
C LEU A 286 21.14 20.33 -5.32
N GLY A 287 21.33 20.46 -4.01
CA GLY A 287 21.27 21.75 -3.32
C GLY A 287 19.84 22.29 -3.21
N ALA A 288 19.69 23.46 -2.58
CA ALA A 288 18.39 24.10 -2.43
C ALA A 288 17.97 24.89 -3.69
N ASP A 289 18.92 25.38 -4.48
CA ASP A 289 18.66 26.26 -5.64
C ASP A 289 18.21 25.51 -6.90
N THR A 290 18.35 24.18 -6.97
CA THR A 290 17.71 23.36 -8.01
C THR A 290 16.24 23.11 -7.70
N THR A 291 15.50 24.13 -7.23
CA THR A 291 14.05 24.12 -7.06
C THR A 291 13.38 23.87 -8.42
N GLY A 292 13.39 22.61 -8.82
CA GLY A 292 12.64 22.07 -9.95
C GLY A 292 11.15 22.13 -9.68
N GLY A 293 10.70 22.39 -8.44
CA GLY A 293 9.32 22.73 -8.13
C GLY A 293 8.94 24.08 -8.75
N GLY A 294 8.02 24.06 -9.71
CA GLY A 294 7.53 25.30 -10.33
C GLY A 294 6.66 25.09 -11.56
N GLY A 295 6.63 23.87 -12.11
CA GLY A 295 5.67 23.51 -13.14
C GLY A 295 4.25 23.78 -12.64
N ARG A 296 3.48 24.54 -13.42
CA ARG A 296 2.05 24.71 -13.21
C ARG A 296 1.30 24.05 -14.34
N LEU A 297 0.26 23.32 -13.99
CA LEU A 297 -0.70 22.86 -14.98
C LEU A 297 -1.51 24.07 -15.49
N ASP A 298 -1.82 24.05 -16.77
CA ASP A 298 -2.57 25.13 -17.40
C ASP A 298 -4.08 25.03 -17.12
N GLY A 299 -4.75 26.19 -17.14
CA GLY A 299 -6.21 26.28 -17.09
C GLY A 299 -6.84 25.68 -15.83
N GLU A 300 -7.97 24.99 -16.01
CA GLU A 300 -8.74 24.38 -14.90
C GLU A 300 -7.97 23.25 -14.19
N LEU A 301 -7.05 22.56 -14.88
CA LEU A 301 -6.19 21.55 -14.24
C LEU A 301 -5.25 22.17 -13.21
N GLY A 302 -4.77 23.40 -13.46
CA GLY A 302 -3.95 24.16 -12.52
C GLY A 302 -4.67 24.50 -11.21
N GLN A 303 -6.00 24.59 -11.23
CA GLN A 303 -6.80 24.84 -10.02
C GLN A 303 -6.89 23.59 -9.13
N LEU A 304 -6.71 22.40 -9.71
CA LEU A 304 -6.74 21.12 -9.02
C LEU A 304 -5.36 20.62 -8.60
N GLN A 305 -4.29 21.34 -8.97
CA GLN A 305 -2.91 21.02 -8.63
C GLN A 305 -2.66 21.33 -7.15
N PHE A 306 -2.48 20.27 -6.36
CA PHE A 306 -2.13 20.36 -4.93
C PHE A 306 -0.66 20.06 -4.65
N PHE A 307 0.15 19.82 -5.68
CA PHE A 307 1.50 19.29 -5.56
C PHE A 307 2.51 20.00 -6.46
N GLU A 308 3.79 19.84 -6.17
CA GLU A 308 4.88 20.38 -7.00
C GLU A 308 5.16 19.51 -8.23
N LEU A 309 5.42 20.19 -9.35
CA LEU A 309 5.87 19.58 -10.59
C LEU A 309 7.31 20.00 -10.89
N PRO A 310 8.11 19.10 -11.50
CA PRO A 310 9.40 19.46 -12.08
C PRO A 310 9.23 20.55 -13.15
N ARG A 311 10.28 21.35 -13.35
CA ARG A 311 10.41 22.27 -14.48
C ARG A 311 10.71 21.53 -15.78
#